data_AF-A0A955IGU2-F1
#
_entry.id   AF-A0A955IGU2-F1
#
_cell.length_a   1.000
_cell.length_b   1.000
_cell.length_c   1.000
_cell.angle_alpha   90.00
_cell.angle_beta   90.00
_cell.angle_gamma   90.00
#
_symmetry.space_group_name_H-M   'P 1'
#
loop_
_entity.id
_entity.type
_entity.pdbx_description
1 polymer ?
#
loop_
_entity_poly.entity_id
_entity_poly.type
_entity_poly.pdbx_seq_one_letter_code
_entity_poly.pdbx_strand_id
1 'polypeptide(L)'
;MRYRDRLIITMGGVVLLTGLLVVALNFWLARGLLIDAIRSQVLSIAATAARQVDVEQLQQVHTAADMDSEAYAAVEAQLRAIRDANRRDDVYLRYVYTGRPVPGDPSRWTYVVDAEERGTGNKSPVGEAGSNAVPFNVESRFTEFVTDE
;
A
#
# COMPACT_ATOMS: atom_id res chain seq x y z
N MET A 1 16.51 5.17 53.92
CA MET A 1 15.94 6.23 53.05
C MET A 1 15.05 7.11 53.89
N ARG A 2 15.25 8.43 53.85
CA ARG A 2 14.41 9.39 54.58
C ARG A 2 13.03 9.44 53.92
N TYR A 3 11.99 9.82 54.68
CA TYR A 3 10.61 9.94 54.19
C TYR A 3 10.52 10.80 52.91
N ARG A 4 11.35 11.85 52.84
CA ARG A 4 11.48 12.76 51.69
C ARG A 4 11.94 12.04 50.41
N ASP A 5 12.85 11.08 50.52
CA ASP A 5 13.40 10.36 49.35
C ASP A 5 12.34 9.45 48.71
N ARG A 6 11.51 8.79 49.55
CA ARG A 6 10.39 7.96 49.07
C ARG A 6 9.32 8.80 48.38
N LEU A 7 9.04 10.00 48.90
CA LEU A 7 8.07 10.90 48.29
C LEU A 7 8.54 11.38 46.90
N ILE A 8 9.82 11.72 46.74
CA ILE A 8 10.36 12.14 45.45
C ILE A 8 10.31 11.00 44.43
N ILE A 9 10.69 9.78 44.81
CA ILE A 9 10.65 8.61 43.91
C ILE A 9 9.22 8.29 43.47
N THR A 10 8.26 8.33 44.40
CA THR A 10 6.85 8.03 44.07
C THR A 10 6.24 9.10 43.18
N MET A 11 6.45 10.39 43.47
CA MET A 11 5.96 11.46 42.59
C MET A 11 6.64 11.44 41.22
N GLY A 12 7.95 11.25 41.18
CA GLY A 12 8.70 11.10 39.92
C GLY A 12 8.21 9.90 39.10
N GLY A 13 7.97 8.76 39.76
CA GLY A 13 7.43 7.56 39.13
C GLY A 13 6.03 7.78 38.54
N VAL A 14 5.14 8.49 39.26
CA VAL A 14 3.80 8.83 38.75
C VAL A 14 3.87 9.74 37.54
N VAL A 15 4.75 10.74 37.54
CA VAL A 15 4.94 11.65 36.39
C VAL A 15 5.49 10.89 35.19
N LEU A 16 6.47 10.01 35.38
CA LEU A 16 7.01 9.18 34.31
C LEU A 16 5.96 8.22 33.75
N LEU A 17 5.18 7.58 34.63
CA LEU A 17 4.15 6.63 34.23
C LEU A 17 3.02 7.30 33.45
N THR A 18 2.56 8.48 33.90
CA THR A 18 1.56 9.26 33.17
C THR A 18 2.09 9.77 31.83
N GLY A 19 3.34 10.25 31.78
CA GLY A 19 3.98 10.64 30.52
C GLY A 19 4.06 9.50 29.51
N LEU A 20 4.51 8.31 29.95
CA LEU A 20 4.56 7.12 29.12
C LEU A 20 3.17 6.69 28.63
N LEU A 21 2.17 6.73 29.51
CA LEU A 21 0.80 6.38 29.16
C LEU A 21 0.25 7.33 28.08
N VAL A 22 0.45 8.63 28.23
CA VAL A 22 0.01 9.64 27.25
C VAL A 22 0.69 9.43 25.90
N VAL A 23 2.00 9.17 25.87
CA VAL A 23 2.73 8.88 24.64
C VAL A 23 2.22 7.59 23.99
N ALA A 24 2.01 6.53 24.76
CA ALA A 24 1.49 5.27 24.26
C ALA A 24 0.10 5.44 23.64
N LEU A 25 -0.83 6.08 24.34
CA LEU A 25 -2.18 6.32 23.83
C LEU A 25 -2.18 7.18 22.56
N ASN A 26 -1.38 8.26 22.54
CA ASN A 26 -1.23 9.09 21.35
C ASN A 26 -0.66 8.31 20.16
N PHE A 27 0.36 7.47 20.39
CA PHE A 27 0.94 6.65 19.34
C PHE A 27 -0.08 5.69 18.74
N TRP A 28 -0.88 5.03 19.58
CA TRP A 28 -1.92 4.09 19.12
C TRP A 28 -3.01 4.80 18.31
N LEU A 29 -3.49 5.94 18.79
CA LEU A 29 -4.52 6.73 18.11
C LEU A 29 -4.00 7.29 16.78
N ALA A 30 -2.82 7.94 16.80
CA ALA A 30 -2.21 8.51 15.62
C ALA A 30 -1.92 7.44 14.56
N ARG A 31 -1.47 6.25 14.98
CA ARG A 31 -1.24 5.12 14.08
C ARG A 31 -2.52 4.69 13.36
N GLY A 32 -3.66 4.61 14.05
CA GLY A 32 -4.93 4.26 13.43
C GLY A 32 -5.34 5.29 12.37
N LEU A 33 -5.41 6.56 12.76
CA LEU A 33 -5.79 7.65 11.87
C LEU A 33 -4.88 7.77 10.65
N LEU A 34 -3.58 7.59 10.83
CA LEU A 34 -2.61 7.68 9.73
C LEU A 34 -2.73 6.50 8.77
N ILE A 35 -2.96 5.28 9.27
CA ILE A 35 -3.21 4.11 8.42
C ILE A 35 -4.48 4.29 7.60
N ASP A 36 -5.56 4.78 8.21
CA ASP A 36 -6.84 4.94 7.51
C ASP A 36 -6.78 6.07 6.47
N ALA A 37 -6.10 7.18 6.78
CA ALA A 37 -5.83 8.24 5.83
C ALA A 37 -5.02 7.72 4.62
N ILE A 38 -3.95 6.96 4.86
CA ILE A 38 -3.14 6.36 3.77
C ILE A 38 -4.00 5.40 2.94
N ARG A 39 -4.81 4.55 3.57
CA ARG A 39 -5.69 3.61 2.86
C ARG A 39 -6.68 4.33 1.95
N SER A 40 -7.34 5.37 2.45
CA SER A 40 -8.30 6.16 1.68
C SER A 40 -7.64 6.82 0.46
N GLN A 41 -6.45 7.41 0.65
CA GLN A 41 -5.67 8.00 -0.44
C GLN A 41 -5.25 6.95 -1.48
N VAL A 42 -4.69 5.83 -1.05
CA VAL A 42 -4.28 4.74 -1.94
C VAL A 42 -5.48 4.17 -2.71
N LEU A 43 -6.63 4.00 -2.06
CA LEU A 43 -7.85 3.55 -2.72
C LEU A 43 -8.33 4.54 -3.79
N SER A 44 -8.32 5.84 -3.48
CA SER A 44 -8.68 6.88 -4.44
C SER A 44 -7.75 6.90 -5.65
N ILE A 45 -6.44 6.75 -5.43
CA ILE A 45 -5.44 6.65 -6.49
C ILE A 45 -5.68 5.40 -7.33
N ALA A 46 -5.89 4.24 -6.69
CA ALA A 46 -6.14 2.97 -7.38
C ALA A 46 -7.44 3.01 -8.21
N ALA A 47 -8.52 3.57 -7.66
CA ALA A 47 -9.79 3.72 -8.38
C ALA A 47 -9.68 4.67 -9.56
N THR A 48 -8.87 5.73 -9.45
CA THR A 48 -8.60 6.66 -10.54
C THR A 48 -7.71 6.03 -11.60
N ALA A 49 -6.65 5.32 -11.19
CA ALA A 49 -5.75 4.57 -12.06
C ALA A 49 -6.51 3.51 -12.86
N ALA A 50 -7.38 2.74 -12.20
CA ALA A 50 -8.19 1.71 -12.85
C ALA A 50 -9.11 2.24 -13.96
N ARG A 51 -9.50 3.52 -13.92
CA ARG A 51 -10.27 4.17 -15.00
C ARG A 51 -9.40 4.75 -16.11
N GLN A 52 -8.12 5.03 -15.83
CA GLN A 52 -7.19 5.60 -16.80
C GLN A 52 -6.46 4.52 -17.59
N VAL A 53 -6.26 3.33 -17.00
CA VAL A 53 -5.60 2.22 -17.65
C VAL A 53 -6.46 1.70 -18.82
N ASP A 54 -5.84 1.63 -20.00
CA ASP A 54 -6.43 1.03 -21.20
C ASP A 54 -6.56 -0.50 -21.01
N VAL A 55 -7.81 -0.97 -20.90
CA VAL A 55 -8.12 -2.37 -20.60
C VAL A 55 -7.83 -3.24 -21.82
N GLU A 56 -8.08 -2.75 -23.02
CA GLU A 56 -7.85 -3.44 -24.28
C GLU A 56 -6.36 -3.73 -24.49
N GLN A 57 -5.48 -2.78 -24.15
CA GLN A 57 -4.02 -2.97 -24.17
C GLN A 57 -3.56 -3.92 -23.06
N LEU A 58 -4.10 -3.78 -21.84
CA LEU A 58 -3.75 -4.66 -20.72
C LEU A 58 -4.14 -6.13 -20.98
N GLN A 59 -5.23 -6.36 -21.71
CA GLN A 59 -5.66 -7.71 -22.10
C GLN A 59 -4.72 -8.39 -23.08
N GLN A 60 -3.88 -7.66 -23.81
CA GLN A 60 -2.93 -8.25 -24.76
C GLN A 60 -1.67 -8.79 -24.07
N VAL A 61 -1.43 -8.43 -22.81
CA VAL A 61 -0.24 -8.84 -22.04
C VAL A 61 -0.54 -10.09 -21.22
N HIS A 62 0.09 -11.22 -21.55
CA HIS A 62 -0.13 -12.49 -20.85
C HIS A 62 1.14 -13.15 -20.32
N THR A 63 2.26 -12.96 -21.00
CA THR A 63 3.51 -13.68 -20.79
C THR A 63 4.68 -12.71 -20.69
N ALA A 64 5.81 -13.19 -20.17
CA ALA A 64 7.04 -12.39 -20.10
C ALA A 64 7.54 -11.94 -21.48
N ALA A 65 7.23 -12.66 -22.56
CA ALA A 65 7.56 -12.26 -23.92
C ALA A 65 6.82 -10.99 -24.37
N ASP A 66 5.64 -10.74 -23.78
CA ASP A 66 4.81 -9.57 -24.11
C ASP A 66 5.37 -8.28 -23.50
N MET A 67 6.40 -8.35 -22.63
CA MET A 67 7.05 -7.17 -22.05
C MET A 67 7.68 -6.24 -23.09
N ASP A 68 8.04 -6.78 -24.26
CA ASP A 68 8.62 -6.01 -25.37
C ASP A 68 7.55 -5.53 -26.38
N SER A 69 6.26 -5.79 -26.11
CA SER A 69 5.16 -5.33 -26.96
C SER A 69 4.85 -3.85 -26.76
N GLU A 70 4.29 -3.22 -27.80
CA GLU A 70 3.80 -1.83 -27.70
C GLU A 70 2.66 -1.71 -26.68
N ALA A 71 1.82 -2.74 -26.54
CA ALA A 71 0.74 -2.78 -25.56
C ALA A 71 1.28 -2.72 -24.11
N TYR A 72 2.34 -3.47 -23.81
CA TYR A 72 2.99 -3.39 -22.50
C TYR A 72 3.58 -2.00 -22.27
N ALA A 73 4.31 -1.46 -23.24
CA ALA A 73 4.97 -0.16 -23.12
C ALA A 73 3.98 0.98 -22.90
N ALA A 74 2.82 0.93 -23.56
CA ALA A 74 1.78 1.94 -23.42
C ALA A 74 1.12 1.90 -22.03
N VAL A 75 0.79 0.72 -21.50
CA VAL A 75 0.27 0.57 -20.14
C VAL A 75 1.35 0.94 -19.10
N GLU A 76 2.60 0.53 -19.31
CA GLU A 76 3.73 0.89 -18.44
C GLU A 76 3.90 2.41 -18.34
N ALA A 77 3.82 3.12 -19.46
CA ALA A 77 3.91 4.58 -19.50
C ALA A 77 2.75 5.24 -18.74
N GLN A 78 1.53 4.73 -18.87
CA GLN A 78 0.37 5.22 -18.11
C GLN A 78 0.57 5.02 -16.60
N LEU A 79 0.97 3.82 -16.18
CA LEU A 79 1.24 3.52 -14.77
C LEU A 79 2.38 4.38 -14.21
N ARG A 80 3.44 4.62 -14.99
CA ARG A 80 4.53 5.51 -14.61
C ARG A 80 4.06 6.95 -14.44
N ALA A 81 3.25 7.46 -15.36
CA ALA A 81 2.67 8.80 -15.24
C ALA A 81 1.80 8.92 -13.98
N ILE A 82 0.99 7.91 -13.67
CA ILE A 82 0.19 7.85 -12.44
C ILE A 82 1.09 7.84 -11.20
N ARG A 83 2.17 7.04 -11.20
CA ARG A 83 3.16 6.99 -10.11
C ARG A 83 3.76 8.36 -9.86
N ASP A 84 4.31 8.96 -10.90
CA ASP A 84 5.08 10.19 -10.80
C ASP A 84 4.18 11.39 -10.46
N ALA A 85 2.92 11.41 -10.93
CA ALA A 85 1.93 12.40 -10.52
C ALA A 85 1.53 12.30 -9.03
N ASN A 86 1.71 11.13 -8.41
CA ASN A 86 1.42 10.87 -6.99
C ASN A 86 2.69 10.76 -6.14
N ARG A 87 3.81 11.35 -6.59
CA ARG A 87 5.02 11.58 -5.79
C ARG A 87 5.06 13.05 -5.36
N ARG A 88 4.19 13.39 -4.42
CA ARG A 88 4.00 14.74 -3.87
C ARG A 88 4.29 14.76 -2.36
N ASP A 89 4.36 15.94 -1.75
CA ASP A 89 4.81 16.07 -0.36
C ASP A 89 3.87 15.37 0.65
N ASP A 90 2.57 15.28 0.33
CA ASP A 90 1.55 14.64 1.18
C ASP A 90 1.35 13.14 0.92
N VAL A 91 1.74 12.64 -0.26
CA VAL A 91 1.71 11.21 -0.58
C VAL A 91 2.85 10.87 -1.54
N TYR A 92 3.60 9.81 -1.22
CA TYR A 92 4.71 9.35 -2.04
C TYR A 92 4.45 7.92 -2.52
N LEU A 93 3.92 7.80 -3.74
CA LEU A 93 3.70 6.49 -4.34
C LEU A 93 5.03 5.87 -4.79
N ARG A 94 5.46 4.83 -4.06
CA ARG A 94 6.72 4.14 -4.32
C ARG A 94 6.62 3.22 -5.53
N TYR A 95 5.61 2.37 -5.57
CA TYR A 95 5.38 1.35 -6.60
C TYR A 95 3.93 1.38 -7.08
N VAL A 96 3.72 1.06 -8.36
CA VAL A 96 2.39 0.83 -8.93
C VAL A 96 2.50 -0.24 -10.02
N TYR A 97 1.59 -1.20 -9.96
CA TYR A 97 1.55 -2.33 -10.87
C TYR A 97 0.12 -2.83 -11.02
N THR A 98 -0.13 -3.56 -12.10
CA THR A 98 -1.39 -4.29 -12.31
C THR A 98 -1.18 -5.77 -12.00
N GLY A 99 -2.15 -6.37 -11.32
CA GLY A 99 -2.17 -7.79 -11.01
C GLY A 99 -3.30 -8.51 -11.75
N ARG A 100 -3.12 -9.80 -12.03
CA ARG A 100 -4.15 -10.69 -12.56
C ARG A 100 -4.35 -11.86 -11.60
N PRO A 101 -5.59 -12.20 -11.22
CA PRO A 101 -5.83 -13.39 -10.40
C PRO A 101 -5.47 -14.66 -11.18
N VAL A 102 -4.99 -15.67 -10.46
CA VAL A 102 -4.70 -16.98 -11.06
C VAL A 102 -6.01 -17.74 -11.27
N PRO A 103 -6.30 -18.26 -12.48
CA PRO A 103 -7.50 -19.04 -12.73
C PRO A 103 -7.60 -20.23 -11.78
N GLY A 104 -8.74 -20.37 -11.10
CA GLY A 104 -8.99 -21.46 -10.14
C GLY A 104 -8.43 -21.22 -8.74
N ASP A 105 -7.73 -20.10 -8.50
CA ASP A 105 -7.25 -19.73 -7.16
C ASP A 105 -7.27 -18.21 -6.95
N PRO A 106 -8.36 -17.65 -6.42
CA PRO A 106 -8.49 -16.20 -6.20
C PRO A 106 -7.56 -15.68 -5.09
N SER A 107 -6.94 -16.55 -4.29
CA SER A 107 -5.98 -16.14 -3.27
C SER A 107 -4.60 -15.81 -3.85
N ARG A 108 -4.36 -16.21 -5.10
CA ARG A 108 -3.11 -15.98 -5.83
C ARG A 108 -3.31 -15.04 -7.00
N TRP A 109 -2.29 -14.24 -7.26
CA TRP A 109 -2.25 -13.31 -8.37
C TRP A 109 -0.83 -13.22 -8.94
N THR A 110 -0.72 -12.74 -10.17
CA THR A 110 0.55 -12.53 -10.85
C THR A 110 0.67 -11.09 -11.32
N TYR A 111 1.90 -10.58 -11.36
CA TYR A 111 2.19 -9.28 -11.95
C TYR A 111 1.89 -9.29 -13.45
N VAL A 112 1.30 -8.21 -13.95
CA VAL A 112 1.04 -8.03 -15.39
C VAL A 112 1.89 -6.90 -15.92
N VAL A 113 1.74 -5.68 -15.42
CA VAL A 113 2.54 -4.52 -15.82
C VAL A 113 3.04 -3.82 -14.57
N ASP A 114 4.31 -3.45 -14.57
CA ASP A 114 4.98 -2.77 -13.48
C ASP A 114 5.60 -1.46 -14.01
N ALA A 115 5.34 -0.35 -13.34
CA ALA A 115 5.83 0.98 -13.70
C ALA A 115 7.34 1.16 -13.50
N GLU A 116 8.00 0.29 -12.73
CA GLU A 116 9.43 0.39 -12.45
C GLU A 116 10.29 0.28 -13.71
N GLU A 117 11.39 1.02 -13.72
CA GLU A 117 12.33 1.06 -14.84
C GLU A 117 13.10 -0.26 -14.96
N ARG A 118 13.35 -0.70 -16.19
CA ARG A 118 14.18 -1.90 -16.46
C ARG A 118 15.59 -1.70 -15.88
N GLY A 119 16.16 -2.76 -15.31
CA GLY A 119 17.53 -2.76 -14.79
C GLY A 119 17.69 -2.26 -13.34
N THR A 120 16.61 -1.79 -12.69
CA THR A 120 16.63 -1.36 -11.28
C THR A 120 16.62 -2.51 -10.27
N GLY A 121 16.33 -3.74 -10.72
CA GLY A 121 16.12 -4.91 -9.86
C GLY A 121 14.76 -4.93 -9.14
N ASN A 122 13.96 -3.85 -9.25
CA ASN A 122 12.64 -3.73 -8.61
C ASN A 122 11.48 -4.04 -9.56
N LYS A 123 11.74 -4.25 -10.85
CA LYS A 123 10.71 -4.51 -11.86
C LYS A 123 10.29 -5.97 -11.83
N SER A 124 9.02 -6.24 -11.56
CA SER A 124 8.45 -7.58 -11.63
C SER A 124 8.13 -7.99 -13.08
N PRO A 125 8.59 -9.16 -13.55
CA PRO A 125 8.20 -9.71 -14.84
C PRO A 125 6.72 -10.08 -14.91
N VAL A 126 6.16 -10.07 -16.13
CA VAL A 126 4.80 -10.57 -16.38
C VAL A 126 4.71 -12.04 -15.97
N GLY A 127 3.70 -12.37 -15.17
CA GLY A 127 3.45 -13.73 -14.70
C GLY A 127 4.21 -14.13 -13.45
N GLU A 128 5.11 -13.28 -12.92
CA GLU A 128 5.74 -13.52 -11.62
C GLU A 128 4.68 -13.55 -10.52
N ALA A 129 4.77 -14.53 -9.61
CA ALA A 129 3.84 -14.65 -8.50
C ALA A 129 4.01 -13.47 -7.53
N GLY A 130 2.93 -12.75 -7.27
CA GLY A 130 2.89 -11.77 -6.21
C GLY A 130 2.94 -12.45 -4.85
N SER A 131 3.92 -12.10 -4.01
CA SER A 131 3.90 -12.44 -2.60
C SER A 131 3.22 -11.31 -1.84
N ASN A 132 2.01 -11.54 -1.35
CA ASN A 132 1.42 -10.62 -0.38
C ASN A 132 1.68 -11.12 1.03
N ALA A 133 1.99 -10.21 1.95
CA ALA A 133 1.84 -10.47 3.38
C ALA A 133 0.36 -10.69 3.79
N VAL A 134 -0.60 -10.37 2.91
CA VAL A 134 -2.06 -10.55 3.13
C VAL A 134 -2.75 -11.00 1.83
N PRO A 135 -3.54 -12.09 1.83
CA PRO A 135 -4.26 -12.55 0.63
C PRO A 135 -5.09 -11.42 0.02
N PHE A 136 -4.97 -11.25 -1.31
CA PHE A 136 -5.73 -10.26 -2.08
C PHE A 136 -7.17 -10.77 -2.24
N ASN A 137 -8.02 -10.50 -1.26
CA ASN A 137 -9.46 -10.73 -1.40
C ASN A 137 -10.16 -9.42 -1.76
N VAL A 138 -10.57 -9.30 -3.03
CA VAL A 138 -11.32 -8.14 -3.57
C VAL A 138 -12.67 -7.96 -2.89
N GLU A 139 -13.21 -9.02 -2.28
CA GLU A 139 -14.57 -9.06 -1.78
C GLU A 139 -14.67 -8.80 -0.27
N SER A 140 -13.62 -9.08 0.51
CA SER A 140 -13.70 -9.02 1.99
C SER A 140 -13.02 -7.83 2.65
N ARG A 141 -12.23 -7.02 1.92
CA ARG A 141 -11.57 -5.82 2.49
C ARG A 141 -12.04 -4.49 1.92
N PHE A 142 -12.87 -4.52 0.88
CA PHE A 142 -13.40 -3.30 0.25
C PHE A 142 -14.85 -3.01 0.68
N THR A 143 -15.58 -4.02 1.15
CA THR A 143 -16.97 -3.92 1.65
C THR A 143 -17.08 -3.72 3.15
N GLU A 144 -16.11 -4.18 3.95
CA GLU A 144 -16.15 -4.06 5.42
C GLU A 144 -16.05 -2.61 5.93
N PHE A 145 -15.69 -1.64 5.08
CA PHE A 145 -15.41 -0.26 5.50
C PHE A 145 -16.36 0.81 4.91
N VAL A 146 -17.45 0.39 4.26
CA VAL A 146 -18.54 1.30 3.84
C VAL A 146 -19.71 1.26 4.83
N THR A 147 -19.69 0.37 5.83
CA THR A 147 -20.80 0.14 6.76
C THR A 147 -20.41 0.25 8.24
N ASP A 148 -19.56 1.19 8.61
CA ASP A 148 -19.54 1.68 9.99
C ASP A 148 -20.03 3.14 9.97
N GLU A 149 -21.36 3.28 10.05
CA GLU A 149 -22.04 4.48 10.59
C GLU A 149 -21.89 4.52 12.12
#